data_AF-A0A2I0QZL5-F1
#
_entry.id   AF-A0A2I0QZL5-F1
#
_cell.length_a   1.000
_cell.length_b   1.000
_cell.length_c   1.000
_cell.angle_alpha   90.00
_cell.angle_beta   90.00
_cell.angle_gamma   90.00
#
_symmetry.space_group_name_H-M   'P 1'
#
loop_
_entity.id
_entity.type
_entity.pdbx_description
1 polymer ?
#
loop_
_entity_poly.entity_id
_entity_poly.type
_entity_poly.pdbx_seq_one_letter_code
_entity_poly.pdbx_strand_id
1 'polypeptide(L)'
;MTVNTARSNRWFGCGDYEYIDGDGATSCYTSTSSWIWEPRDIVKGDVARMVFYMATRYEGENGEVDLFIIDSIPRDNKTKVPVHGMLSVLLQWHEEDPVDDWERKRNEVIYSYQGNRNPFIDRPEFVEMIWGTYVGVEDYAKDEAKELIMVLDVLGREVEIERGVLQFYIYSDGSVEKRVLR
;
A
#
# COMPACT_ATOMS: atom_id res chain seq x y z
N MET A 1 -21.09 -6.76 15.67
CA MET A 1 -20.16 -7.51 14.80
C MET A 1 -18.84 -6.85 15.08
N THR A 2 -17.81 -7.54 15.56
CA THR A 2 -16.63 -6.84 16.08
C THR A 2 -15.85 -6.13 14.98
N VAL A 3 -15.06 -5.12 15.34
CA VAL A 3 -14.06 -4.47 14.46
C VAL A 3 -13.22 -5.49 13.68
N ASN A 4 -12.76 -6.57 14.30
CA ASN A 4 -11.98 -7.60 13.61
C ASN A 4 -12.78 -8.32 12.50
N THR A 5 -14.04 -8.65 12.79
CA THR A 5 -14.94 -9.26 11.80
C THR A 5 -15.24 -8.30 10.65
N ALA A 6 -15.40 -7.01 10.95
CA ALA A 6 -15.61 -5.99 9.93
C ALA A 6 -14.36 -5.77 9.07
N ARG A 7 -13.18 -5.61 9.68
CA ARG A 7 -11.90 -5.47 8.99
C ARG A 7 -11.67 -6.60 7.98
N SER A 8 -11.96 -7.85 8.38
CA SER A 8 -11.93 -9.00 7.48
C SER A 8 -10.59 -9.10 6.72
N ASN A 9 -10.64 -9.30 5.40
CA ASN A 9 -9.52 -9.24 4.45
C ASN A 9 -9.53 -7.95 3.60
N ARG A 10 -10.11 -6.86 4.12
CA ARG A 10 -10.13 -5.57 3.40
C ARG A 10 -8.71 -5.04 3.23
N TRP A 11 -8.46 -4.42 2.09
CA TRP A 11 -7.19 -3.77 1.78
C TRP A 11 -7.03 -2.50 2.58
N PHE A 12 -5.80 -2.18 2.99
CA PHE A 12 -5.54 -0.90 3.64
C PHE A 12 -5.61 0.24 2.62
N GLY A 13 -6.43 1.24 2.93
CA GLY A 13 -6.70 2.40 2.10
C GLY A 13 -7.60 3.39 2.83
N CYS A 14 -7.74 4.60 2.31
CA CYS A 14 -8.59 5.62 2.92
C CYS A 14 -10.09 5.30 2.70
N GLY A 15 -10.89 5.46 3.74
CA GLY A 15 -12.33 5.23 3.74
C GLY A 15 -13.14 6.47 4.01
N ASP A 16 -14.33 6.52 3.42
CA ASP A 16 -15.19 7.70 3.45
C ASP A 16 -16.26 7.62 4.56
N TYR A 17 -16.42 6.44 5.19
CA TYR A 17 -17.47 6.16 6.15
C TYR A 17 -16.89 5.57 7.43
N GLU A 18 -17.13 6.23 8.57
CA GLU A 18 -16.73 5.70 9.86
C GLU A 18 -17.47 4.39 10.15
N TYR A 19 -16.73 3.37 10.55
CA TYR A 19 -17.28 2.12 11.03
C TYR A 19 -17.76 2.27 12.48
N ILE A 20 -19.05 2.00 12.68
CA ILE A 20 -19.70 1.99 13.99
C ILE A 20 -19.88 0.54 14.43
N ASP A 21 -19.30 0.16 15.57
CA ASP A 21 -19.55 -1.13 16.23
C ASP A 21 -20.65 -0.96 17.30
N GLY A 22 -21.07 -2.05 17.94
CA GLY A 22 -22.19 -2.06 18.89
C GLY A 22 -21.98 -1.18 20.13
N ASP A 23 -20.75 -0.78 20.43
CA ASP A 23 -20.36 0.12 21.51
C ASP A 23 -20.08 1.57 21.03
N GLY A 24 -20.16 1.83 19.72
CA GLY A 24 -20.14 3.18 19.16
C GLY A 24 -19.13 3.39 18.03
N ALA A 25 -18.77 4.66 17.85
CA ALA A 25 -17.79 5.13 16.88
C ALA A 25 -16.41 4.53 17.18
N THR A 26 -15.81 3.87 16.17
CA THR A 26 -14.54 3.15 16.35
C THR A 26 -13.32 3.94 15.91
N SER A 27 -13.55 5.09 15.24
CA SER A 27 -12.52 5.86 14.52
C SER A 27 -11.77 5.06 13.44
N CYS A 28 -12.29 3.89 13.05
CA CYS A 28 -11.89 3.22 11.82
C CYS A 28 -12.84 3.63 10.70
N TYR A 29 -12.37 3.68 9.46
CA TYR A 29 -13.20 3.98 8.30
C TYR A 29 -13.22 2.82 7.30
N THR A 30 -14.28 2.75 6.52
CA THR A 30 -14.49 1.80 5.42
C THR A 30 -15.09 2.54 4.24
N SER A 31 -15.09 1.92 3.06
CA SER A 31 -15.84 2.44 1.91
C SER A 31 -17.04 1.57 1.58
N THR A 32 -18.05 2.18 0.97
CA THR A 32 -19.21 1.48 0.39
C THR A 32 -18.99 1.11 -1.08
N SER A 33 -18.00 1.74 -1.74
CA SER A 33 -17.68 1.51 -3.15
C SER A 33 -16.46 0.58 -3.33
N SER A 34 -15.59 0.49 -2.33
CA SER A 34 -14.35 -0.29 -2.36
C SER A 34 -14.20 -1.16 -1.11
N TRP A 35 -13.55 -2.32 -1.24
CA TRP A 35 -13.33 -3.26 -0.14
C TRP A 35 -12.10 -2.88 0.69
N ILE A 36 -12.14 -1.69 1.29
CA ILE A 36 -11.02 -1.10 2.01
C ILE A 36 -11.29 -0.90 3.50
N TRP A 37 -10.21 -0.79 4.26
CA TRP A 37 -10.22 -0.50 5.68
C TRP A 37 -9.16 0.54 6.02
N GLU A 38 -9.59 1.57 6.72
CA GLU A 38 -8.75 2.60 7.31
C GLU A 38 -8.75 2.40 8.83
N PRO A 39 -7.59 2.15 9.45
CA PRO A 39 -7.51 2.06 10.90
C PRO A 39 -7.56 3.46 11.53
N ARG A 40 -7.63 3.50 12.87
CA ARG A 40 -7.58 4.77 13.63
C ARG A 40 -6.26 5.49 13.38
N ASP A 41 -6.30 6.81 13.43
CA ASP A 41 -5.13 7.67 13.17
C ASP A 41 -3.90 7.28 13.99
N ILE A 42 -4.09 6.96 15.27
CA ILE A 42 -3.00 6.64 16.22
C ILE A 42 -2.28 5.30 15.97
N VAL A 43 -2.65 4.55 14.93
CA VAL A 43 -2.01 3.28 14.56
C VAL A 43 -1.79 3.16 13.05
N LYS A 44 -1.99 4.25 12.30
CA LYS A 44 -1.86 4.24 10.83
C LYS A 44 -0.42 3.95 10.42
N GLY A 45 0.54 4.58 11.09
CA GLY A 45 1.97 4.40 10.85
C GLY A 45 2.45 3.02 11.29
N ASP A 46 1.95 2.52 12.42
CA ASP A 46 2.22 1.16 12.87
C ASP A 46 1.80 0.14 11.81
N VAL A 47 0.58 0.27 11.30
CA VAL A 47 0.05 -0.59 10.24
C VAL A 47 0.90 -0.48 8.98
N ALA A 48 1.27 0.75 8.56
CA ALA A 48 2.11 0.96 7.40
C ALA A 48 3.46 0.24 7.53
N ARG A 49 4.18 0.43 8.64
CA ARG A 49 5.47 -0.21 8.89
C ARG A 49 5.36 -1.73 9.02
N MET A 50 4.25 -2.25 9.52
CA MET A 50 4.00 -3.70 9.50
C MET A 50 3.82 -4.22 8.07
N VAL A 51 3.06 -3.51 7.23
CA VAL A 51 2.85 -3.92 5.83
C VAL A 51 4.14 -3.84 5.02
N PHE A 52 4.94 -2.78 5.16
CA PHE A 52 6.26 -2.69 4.53
C PHE A 52 7.17 -3.84 4.94
N TYR A 53 7.21 -4.19 6.23
CA TYR A 53 7.97 -5.35 6.70
C TYR A 53 7.49 -6.66 6.08
N MET A 54 6.18 -6.88 6.02
CA MET A 54 5.62 -8.10 5.44
C MET A 54 5.96 -8.21 3.94
N ALA A 55 5.87 -7.11 3.20
CA ALA A 55 6.24 -7.07 1.78
C ALA A 55 7.73 -7.37 1.57
N THR A 56 8.62 -6.73 2.34
CA THR A 56 10.08 -6.98 2.23
C THR A 56 10.49 -8.37 2.70
N ARG A 57 9.80 -8.95 3.68
CA ARG A 57 10.20 -10.25 4.26
C ARG A 57 9.71 -11.44 3.45
N TYR A 58 8.56 -11.32 2.79
CA TYR A 58 7.84 -12.42 2.17
C TYR A 58 7.67 -12.18 0.67
N GLU A 59 8.76 -12.32 -0.08
CA GLU A 59 8.83 -12.15 -1.55
C GLU A 59 8.55 -13.46 -2.31
N GLY A 60 8.05 -14.50 -1.64
CA GLY A 60 7.68 -15.77 -2.28
C GLY A 60 8.82 -16.78 -2.48
N GLU A 61 10.05 -16.44 -2.10
CA GLU A 61 11.23 -17.25 -2.38
C GLU A 61 11.28 -18.58 -1.61
N ASN A 62 10.60 -18.71 -0.47
CA ASN A 62 10.58 -19.96 0.32
C ASN A 62 9.23 -20.69 0.27
N GLY A 63 8.44 -20.46 -0.80
CA GLY A 63 7.14 -21.11 -1.01
C GLY A 63 5.98 -20.44 -0.29
N GLU A 64 6.22 -19.35 0.43
CA GLU A 64 5.20 -18.38 0.83
C GLU A 64 4.60 -17.64 -0.37
N VAL A 65 3.56 -16.85 -0.11
CA VAL A 65 2.99 -15.97 -1.12
C VAL A 65 3.80 -14.67 -1.14
N ASP A 66 4.19 -14.24 -2.35
CA ASP A 66 4.86 -12.96 -2.58
C ASP A 66 3.92 -11.78 -2.31
N LEU A 67 4.21 -10.96 -1.31
CA LEU A 67 3.34 -9.88 -0.88
C LEU A 67 3.67 -8.57 -1.61
N PHE A 68 2.78 -8.14 -2.50
CA PHE A 68 2.94 -6.89 -3.22
C PHE A 68 2.28 -5.70 -2.52
N ILE A 69 2.96 -4.56 -2.57
CA ILE A 69 2.39 -3.24 -2.30
C ILE A 69 2.36 -2.50 -3.63
N ILE A 70 1.17 -2.16 -4.10
CA ILE A 70 0.95 -1.43 -5.36
C ILE A 70 -0.03 -0.30 -5.12
N ASP A 71 -0.03 0.72 -5.97
CA ASP A 71 -0.97 1.83 -5.85
C ASP A 71 -2.33 1.54 -6.52
N SER A 72 -2.89 0.35 -6.27
CA SER A 72 -4.21 -0.02 -6.77
C SER A 72 -4.87 -1.08 -5.91
N ILE A 73 -6.20 -1.00 -5.82
CA ILE A 73 -7.02 -1.98 -5.10
C ILE A 73 -7.67 -2.93 -6.11
N PRO A 74 -7.55 -4.26 -5.94
CA PRO A 74 -8.25 -5.20 -6.79
C PRO A 74 -9.77 -5.02 -6.74
N ARG A 75 -10.42 -5.07 -7.90
CA ARG A 75 -11.88 -4.91 -8.00
C ARG A 75 -12.65 -6.07 -7.38
N ASP A 76 -12.11 -7.28 -7.44
CA ASP A 76 -12.72 -8.49 -6.89
C ASP A 76 -12.18 -8.78 -5.48
N ASN A 77 -13.02 -8.59 -4.46
CA ASN A 77 -12.67 -8.82 -3.05
C ASN A 77 -12.51 -10.30 -2.66
N LYS A 78 -12.76 -11.24 -3.59
CA LYS A 78 -12.49 -12.68 -3.42
C LYS A 78 -11.20 -13.12 -4.09
N THR A 79 -10.46 -12.18 -4.68
CA THR A 79 -9.17 -12.48 -5.30
C THR A 79 -8.17 -13.05 -4.29
N LYS A 80 -7.26 -13.88 -4.80
CA LYS A 80 -6.11 -14.38 -4.03
C LYS A 80 -4.84 -13.56 -4.29
N VAL A 81 -4.97 -12.46 -5.03
CA VAL A 81 -3.84 -11.55 -5.28
C VAL A 81 -3.39 -10.97 -3.93
N PRO A 82 -2.11 -11.09 -3.59
CA PRO A 82 -1.58 -10.79 -2.27
C PRO A 82 -1.30 -9.30 -2.02
N VAL A 83 -2.13 -8.43 -2.58
CA VAL A 83 -2.09 -6.99 -2.29
C VAL A 83 -2.64 -6.76 -0.89
N HIS A 84 -1.94 -5.96 -0.09
CA HIS A 84 -2.32 -5.67 1.30
C HIS A 84 -2.73 -4.21 1.55
N GLY A 85 -2.35 -3.29 0.67
CA GLY A 85 -2.77 -1.89 0.73
C GLY A 85 -2.23 -1.08 -0.45
N MET A 86 -2.70 0.16 -0.54
CA MET A 86 -2.22 1.13 -1.53
C MET A 86 -0.88 1.71 -1.10
N LEU A 87 0.12 1.68 -1.99
CA LEU A 87 1.46 2.20 -1.68
C LEU A 87 1.42 3.66 -1.22
N SER A 88 0.75 4.54 -1.97
CA SER A 88 0.67 5.97 -1.66
C SER A 88 0.07 6.23 -0.27
N VAL A 89 -0.99 5.49 0.08
CA VAL A 89 -1.67 5.61 1.38
C VAL A 89 -0.78 5.12 2.52
N LEU A 90 -0.05 4.02 2.33
CA LEU A 90 0.85 3.51 3.38
C LEU A 90 2.05 4.45 3.59
N LEU A 91 2.56 5.06 2.53
CA LEU A 91 3.59 6.10 2.63
C LEU A 91 3.06 7.34 3.37
N GLN A 92 1.84 7.78 3.05
CA GLN A 92 1.19 8.89 3.76
C GLN A 92 1.05 8.58 5.26
N TRP A 93 0.51 7.42 5.59
CA TRP A 93 0.30 6.99 6.97
C TRP A 93 1.61 6.85 7.76
N HIS A 94 2.68 6.42 7.09
CA HIS A 94 4.01 6.36 7.69
C HIS A 94 4.51 7.75 8.12
N GLU A 95 4.30 8.77 7.28
CA GLU A 95 4.70 10.15 7.56
C GLU A 95 3.81 10.83 8.61
N GLU A 96 2.49 10.60 8.53
CA GLU A 96 1.50 11.22 9.43
C GLU A 96 1.54 10.67 10.86
N ASP A 97 1.97 9.42 11.03
CA ASP A 97 2.05 8.73 12.34
C ASP A 97 3.47 8.15 12.57
N PRO A 98 4.42 8.99 13.02
CA PRO A 98 5.79 8.58 13.27
C PRO A 98 5.93 7.51 14.37
N VAL A 99 7.02 6.73 14.32
CA VAL A 99 7.30 5.70 15.33
C VAL A 99 7.30 6.28 16.74
N ASP A 100 6.48 5.69 17.61
CA ASP A 100 6.38 6.05 19.02
C ASP A 100 7.11 5.05 19.95
N ASP A 101 7.14 5.37 21.24
CA ASP A 101 7.82 4.53 22.24
C ASP A 101 7.09 3.21 22.51
N TRP A 102 5.77 3.17 22.29
CA TRP A 102 5.01 1.95 22.45
C TRP A 102 5.38 0.94 21.35
N GLU A 103 5.47 1.41 20.10
CA GLU A 103 5.84 0.61 18.95
C GLU A 103 7.29 0.10 19.06
N ARG A 104 8.24 0.97 19.46
CA ARG A 104 9.63 0.56 19.76
C ARG A 104 9.70 -0.52 20.83
N LYS A 105 8.98 -0.34 21.93
CA LYS A 105 8.93 -1.31 23.03
C LYS A 105 8.32 -2.63 22.57
N ARG A 106 7.29 -2.59 21.73
CA ARG A 106 6.68 -3.78 21.14
C ARG A 106 7.67 -4.52 20.23
N ASN A 107 8.41 -3.79 19.38
CA ASN A 107 9.46 -4.37 18.52
C ASN A 107 10.54 -5.07 19.35
N GLU A 108 10.98 -4.45 20.45
CA GLU A 108 11.95 -5.04 21.39
C GLU A 108 11.44 -6.33 22.02
N VAL A 109 10.20 -6.34 22.51
CA VAL A 109 9.59 -7.53 23.10
C VAL A 109 9.50 -8.64 22.05
N ILE A 110 9.01 -8.35 20.85
CA ILE A 110 8.90 -9.34 19.76
C ILE A 110 10.27 -9.92 19.40
N TYR A 111 11.28 -9.06 19.27
CA TYR A 111 12.65 -9.47 19.00
C TYR A 111 13.18 -10.48 20.03
N SER A 112 12.91 -10.24 21.32
CA SER A 112 13.35 -11.15 22.38
C SER A 112 12.78 -12.57 22.26
N TYR A 113 11.66 -12.76 21.54
CA TYR A 113 11.04 -14.06 21.29
C TYR A 113 11.36 -14.65 19.92
N GLN A 114 11.37 -13.83 18.86
CA GLN A 114 11.45 -14.31 17.47
C GLN A 114 12.85 -14.18 16.86
N GLY A 115 13.72 -13.32 17.40
CA GLY A 115 15.09 -13.11 16.92
C GLY A 115 15.21 -12.27 15.64
N ASN A 116 14.10 -11.75 15.11
CA ASN A 116 14.04 -10.80 14.00
C ASN A 116 13.31 -9.51 14.42
N ARG A 117 13.69 -8.38 13.82
CA ARG A 117 13.13 -7.05 14.09
C ARG A 117 12.45 -6.52 12.85
N ASN A 118 11.44 -5.67 13.03
CA ASN A 118 10.99 -4.82 11.94
C ASN A 118 11.97 -3.64 11.78
N PRO A 119 12.76 -3.59 10.68
CA PRO A 119 13.75 -2.54 10.49
C PRO A 119 13.10 -1.17 10.24
N PHE A 120 11.86 -1.11 9.78
CA PHE A 120 11.14 0.14 9.55
C PHE A 120 10.67 0.82 10.85
N ILE A 121 10.67 0.11 11.98
CA ILE A 121 10.48 0.71 13.30
C ILE A 121 11.81 1.27 13.83
N ASP A 122 12.89 0.50 13.68
CA ASP A 122 14.20 0.91 14.20
C ASP A 122 14.84 2.03 13.35
N ARG A 123 14.58 2.02 12.03
CA ARG A 123 15.08 2.95 11.01
C ARG A 123 13.95 3.33 10.03
N PRO A 124 13.03 4.24 10.44
CA PRO A 124 11.89 4.66 9.62
C PRO A 124 12.28 5.16 8.22
N GLU A 125 13.45 5.80 8.10
CA GLU A 125 13.96 6.31 6.83
C GLU A 125 14.15 5.24 5.75
N PHE A 126 14.20 3.96 6.12
CA PHE A 126 14.26 2.87 5.14
C PHE A 126 12.99 2.75 4.32
N VAL A 127 11.84 3.22 4.82
CA VAL A 127 10.61 3.28 4.02
C VAL A 127 10.85 4.15 2.79
N GLU A 128 11.32 5.38 3.00
CA GLU A 128 11.62 6.32 1.93
C GLU A 128 12.68 5.78 0.96
N MET A 129 13.76 5.18 1.48
CA MET A 129 14.85 4.66 0.66
C MET A 129 14.44 3.50 -0.26
N ILE A 130 13.48 2.68 0.16
CA ILE A 130 13.04 1.49 -0.58
C ILE A 130 11.85 1.80 -1.48
N TRP A 131 10.88 2.55 -0.96
CA TRP A 131 9.57 2.74 -1.57
C TRP A 131 9.34 4.16 -2.12
N GLY A 132 10.28 5.09 -1.88
CA GLY A 132 10.16 6.51 -2.23
C GLY A 132 9.42 7.32 -1.17
N THR A 133 9.38 8.63 -1.38
CA THR A 133 8.64 9.57 -0.53
C THR A 133 7.15 9.54 -0.87
N TYR A 134 6.30 9.80 0.13
CA TYR A 134 4.93 10.24 -0.16
C TYR A 134 4.97 11.56 -0.96
N VAL A 135 4.34 11.56 -2.14
CA VAL A 135 4.12 12.76 -2.93
C VAL A 135 2.67 13.15 -2.72
N GLY A 136 2.42 14.25 -2.00
CA GLY A 136 1.06 14.71 -1.75
C GLY A 136 0.33 15.06 -3.05
N VAL A 137 -1.00 15.03 -3.05
CA VAL A 137 -1.83 15.46 -4.20
C VAL A 137 -1.47 16.88 -4.67
N GLU A 138 -0.96 17.73 -3.78
CA GLU A 138 -0.47 19.07 -4.10
C GLU A 138 0.81 19.07 -4.98
N ASP A 139 1.66 18.05 -4.87
CA ASP A 139 2.85 17.90 -5.71
C ASP A 139 2.53 17.26 -7.08
N TYR A 140 1.45 16.49 -7.20
CA TYR A 140 0.89 16.05 -8.49
C TYR A 140 0.32 17.20 -9.34
N ALA A 141 0.05 18.36 -8.72
CA ALA A 141 -0.44 19.55 -9.41
C ALA A 141 0.67 20.42 -10.02
N LYS A 142 1.94 19.99 -9.97
CA LYS A 142 2.98 20.59 -10.79
C LYS A 142 2.77 20.14 -12.23
N ASP A 143 2.25 21.04 -13.05
CA ASP A 143 2.15 20.96 -14.53
C ASP A 143 3.55 20.78 -15.17
N GLU A 144 4.21 19.65 -14.90
CA GLU A 144 5.34 19.20 -15.69
C GLU A 144 4.81 18.27 -16.78
N ALA A 145 5.33 18.44 -18.01
CA ALA A 145 4.91 17.62 -19.13
C ALA A 145 5.24 16.16 -18.82
N LYS A 146 4.22 15.29 -18.78
CA LYS A 146 4.43 13.86 -18.58
C LYS A 146 5.22 13.26 -19.74
N GLU A 147 6.38 12.71 -19.45
CA GLU A 147 7.26 12.05 -20.42
C GLU A 147 6.98 10.55 -20.42
N LEU A 148 6.97 9.91 -21.60
CA LEU A 148 6.83 8.47 -21.68
C LEU A 148 8.13 7.81 -21.21
N ILE A 149 8.06 7.07 -20.11
CA ILE A 149 9.20 6.31 -19.57
C ILE A 149 9.30 4.94 -20.24
N MET A 150 8.16 4.23 -20.30
CA MET A 150 8.17 2.79 -20.54
C MET A 150 6.87 2.34 -21.20
N VAL A 151 6.96 1.29 -22.01
CA VAL A 151 5.80 0.61 -22.59
C VAL A 151 5.84 -0.86 -22.21
N LEU A 152 4.73 -1.35 -21.66
CA LEU A 152 4.56 -2.73 -21.26
C LEU A 152 3.53 -3.44 -22.13
N ASP A 153 3.76 -4.71 -22.39
CA ASP A 153 2.74 -5.59 -22.95
C ASP A 153 1.72 -6.04 -21.89
N VAL A 154 0.72 -6.81 -22.32
CA VAL A 154 -0.32 -7.34 -21.41
C VAL A 154 0.19 -8.33 -20.35
N LEU A 155 1.44 -8.77 -20.47
CA LEU A 155 2.12 -9.65 -19.53
C LEU A 155 3.09 -8.88 -18.62
N GLY A 156 3.13 -7.54 -18.71
CA GLY A 156 3.99 -6.70 -17.89
C GLY A 156 5.45 -6.68 -18.33
N ARG A 157 5.77 -7.12 -19.55
CA ARG A 157 7.12 -7.10 -20.10
C ARG A 157 7.36 -5.79 -20.84
N GLU A 158 8.54 -5.22 -20.69
CA GLU A 158 8.95 -4.03 -21.44
C GLU A 158 9.06 -4.35 -22.93
N VAL A 159 8.40 -3.53 -23.75
CA VAL A 159 8.30 -3.71 -25.21
C VAL A 159 8.41 -2.37 -25.92
N GLU A 160 8.77 -2.39 -27.19
CA GLU A 160 8.63 -1.21 -28.06
C GLU A 160 7.15 -0.93 -28.38
N ILE A 161 6.87 0.29 -28.83
CA ILE A 161 5.51 0.69 -29.22
C ILE A 161 5.06 -0.10 -30.46
N GLU A 162 3.93 -0.79 -30.34
CA GLU A 162 3.36 -1.64 -31.39
C GLU A 162 1.91 -1.24 -31.69
N ARG A 163 1.59 -1.05 -32.98
CA ARG A 163 0.23 -0.72 -33.41
C ARG A 163 -0.66 -1.94 -33.44
N GLY A 164 -1.95 -1.76 -33.18
CA GLY A 164 -2.94 -2.85 -33.19
C GLY A 164 -2.86 -3.79 -31.99
N VAL A 165 -1.89 -3.60 -31.09
CA VAL A 165 -1.72 -4.37 -29.87
C VAL A 165 -2.04 -3.50 -28.66
N LEU A 166 -2.63 -4.12 -27.64
CA LEU A 166 -2.92 -3.46 -26.38
C LEU A 166 -1.64 -3.31 -25.56
N GLN A 167 -1.29 -2.06 -25.24
CA GLN A 167 -0.09 -1.74 -24.48
C GLN A 167 -0.40 -0.77 -23.33
N PHE A 168 0.45 -0.81 -22.31
CA PHE A 168 0.42 0.08 -21.15
C PHE A 168 1.58 1.06 -21.26
N TYR A 169 1.29 2.35 -21.21
CA TYR A 169 2.24 3.44 -21.35
C TYR A 169 2.44 4.06 -19.98
N ILE A 170 3.65 3.95 -19.44
CA ILE A 170 4.03 4.43 -18.12
C ILE A 170 4.73 5.77 -18.28
N TYR A 171 4.27 6.79 -17.55
CA TYR A 171 4.76 8.15 -17.64
C TYR A 171 5.59 8.58 -16.43
N SER A 172 6.35 9.67 -16.58
CA SER A 172 7.22 10.24 -15.54
C SER A 172 6.50 10.76 -14.31
N ASP A 173 5.20 11.05 -14.42
CA ASP A 173 4.32 11.42 -13.31
C ASP A 173 3.70 10.20 -12.60
N GLY A 174 4.10 8.97 -12.99
CA GLY A 174 3.54 7.73 -12.48
C GLY A 174 2.19 7.35 -13.09
N SER A 175 1.62 8.16 -14.00
CA SER A 175 0.37 7.84 -14.68
C SER A 175 0.56 6.69 -15.67
N VAL A 176 -0.52 5.92 -15.88
CA VAL A 176 -0.54 4.77 -16.81
C VAL A 176 -1.69 4.90 -17.79
N GLU A 177 -1.37 4.94 -19.10
CA GLU A 177 -2.39 4.87 -20.16
C GLU A 177 -2.45 3.48 -20.76
N LYS A 178 -3.67 2.94 -20.89
CA LYS A 178 -3.94 1.70 -21.61
C LYS A 178 -4.57 2.02 -22.95
N ARG A 179 -3.88 1.76 -24.06
CA ARG A 179 -4.39 2.08 -25.40
C ARG A 179 -3.91 1.11 -26.47
N VAL A 180 -4.69 1.03 -27.54
CA VAL A 180 -4.32 0.38 -28.81
C VAL A 180 -4.06 1.50 -29.80
N LEU A 181 -2.82 1.67 -30.22
CA LEU A 181 -2.51 2.63 -31.27
C LEU A 181 -3.06 2.11 -32.60
N ARG A 182 -3.89 2.93 -33.25
CA ARG A 182 -4.42 2.64 -34.58
C ARG A 182 -3.37 2.90 -35.65
#